data_AF-A0A9E1IB44-F1
#
_entry.id   AF-A0A9E1IB44-F1
#
_cell.length_a   1.000
_cell.length_b   1.000
_cell.length_c   1.000
_cell.angle_alpha   90.00
_cell.angle_beta   90.00
_cell.angle_gamma   90.00
#
_symmetry.space_group_name_H-M   'P 1'
#
loop_
_entity.id
_entity.type
_entity.pdbx_description
1 polymer ?
#
loop_
_entity_poly.entity_id
_entity_poly.type
_entity_poly.pdbx_seq_one_letter_code
_entity_poly.pdbx_strand_id
1 'polypeptide(L)'
;MQTEFDDYTIDLESGEISVYTGDVRAIWFYYEEPLVSDILVTTGDYSDPECEMGQTGHRYWWQGCNPEEGTIHNIHAVPTSPDIDDMVHTLNIWDEVSIVGYEVDTINYDDGSWWTDAGCNTLLITDLCLL
;
A
#
# COMPACT_ATOMS: atom_id res chain seq x y z
N MET A 1 7.38 -0.91 17.29
CA MET A 1 8.75 -0.35 17.09
C MET A 1 8.56 1.02 16.48
N GLN A 2 9.34 2.04 16.86
CA GLN A 2 9.07 3.42 16.42
C GLN A 2 10.11 3.90 15.41
N THR A 3 9.64 4.60 14.37
CA THR A 3 10.45 5.30 13.36
C THR A 3 10.11 6.80 13.41
N GLU A 4 11.11 7.67 13.43
CA GLU A 4 10.92 9.12 13.55
C GLU A 4 11.14 9.81 12.19
N PHE A 5 10.26 10.74 11.86
CA PHE A 5 10.35 11.66 10.72
C PHE A 5 10.27 13.10 11.25
N ASP A 6 10.49 14.08 10.37
CA ASP A 6 10.58 15.49 10.80
C ASP A 6 9.29 16.03 11.45
N ASP A 7 8.11 15.61 10.95
CA ASP A 7 6.79 16.13 11.39
C ASP A 7 5.88 15.06 12.04
N TYR A 8 6.33 13.81 12.11
CA TYR A 8 5.54 12.69 12.64
C TYR A 8 6.42 11.51 13.09
N THR A 9 5.82 10.61 13.89
CA THR A 9 6.42 9.34 14.29
C THR A 9 5.52 8.18 13.89
N ILE A 10 6.10 7.06 13.48
CA ILE A 10 5.39 5.86 13.05
C ILE A 10 5.65 4.73 14.04
N ASP A 11 4.59 4.19 14.61
CA ASP A 11 4.62 2.95 15.37
C ASP A 11 4.24 1.78 14.47
N LEU A 12 5.12 0.78 14.43
CA LEU A 12 4.97 -0.43 13.64
C LEU A 12 4.29 -1.54 14.45
N GLU A 13 3.42 -2.30 13.79
CA GLU A 13 2.72 -3.46 14.39
C GLU A 13 3.72 -4.49 14.92
N SER A 14 4.82 -4.69 14.17
CA SER A 14 5.90 -5.60 14.54
C SER A 14 7.24 -5.13 13.96
N GLY A 15 8.31 -5.90 14.18
CA GLY A 15 9.59 -5.71 13.50
C GLY A 15 9.81 -6.64 12.32
N GLU A 16 8.78 -7.36 11.88
CA GLU A 16 8.84 -8.26 10.74
C GLU A 16 8.63 -7.48 9.43
N ILE A 17 9.36 -7.89 8.40
CA ILE A 17 9.22 -7.30 7.06
C ILE A 17 8.07 -8.00 6.35
N SER A 18 7.16 -7.20 5.80
CA SER A 18 6.12 -7.64 4.87
C SER A 18 6.60 -7.50 3.44
N VAL A 19 6.20 -8.46 2.60
CA VAL A 19 6.45 -8.44 1.16
C VAL A 19 5.14 -8.73 0.45
N TYR A 20 4.73 -7.81 -0.42
CA TYR A 20 3.57 -7.95 -1.28
C TYR A 20 4.02 -7.97 -2.73
N THR A 21 3.68 -9.04 -3.43
CA THR A 21 4.04 -9.24 -4.83
C THR A 21 2.79 -9.50 -5.66
N GLY A 22 2.70 -8.90 -6.84
CA GLY A 22 1.56 -9.08 -7.73
C GLY A 22 1.40 -7.95 -8.73
N ASP A 23 0.28 -7.94 -9.44
CA ASP A 23 -0.05 -6.91 -10.42
C ASP A 23 -0.77 -5.74 -9.77
N VAL A 24 -0.41 -4.53 -10.15
CA VAL A 24 -1.13 -3.32 -9.74
C VAL A 24 -2.44 -3.21 -10.52
N ARG A 25 -3.59 -3.28 -9.84
CA ARG A 25 -4.93 -3.22 -10.46
C ARG A 25 -5.60 -1.87 -10.31
N ALA A 26 -5.26 -1.12 -9.28
CA ALA A 26 -5.75 0.23 -9.03
C ALA A 26 -4.75 1.02 -8.20
N ILE A 27 -4.73 2.34 -8.41
CA ILE A 27 -3.93 3.28 -7.64
C ILE A 27 -4.80 4.49 -7.31
N TRP A 28 -4.77 4.94 -6.07
CA TRP A 28 -5.45 6.16 -5.64
C TRP A 28 -4.50 7.06 -4.85
N PHE A 29 -4.07 8.16 -5.45
CA PHE A 29 -3.16 9.10 -4.79
C PHE A 29 -3.89 10.04 -3.83
N TYR A 30 -3.25 10.30 -2.70
CA TYR A 30 -3.61 11.33 -1.75
C TYR A 30 -2.74 12.58 -1.95
N TYR A 31 -3.14 13.67 -1.32
CA TYR A 31 -2.33 14.90 -1.23
C TYR A 31 -1.91 15.18 0.23
N GLU A 32 -1.99 14.17 1.09
CA GLU A 32 -1.77 14.28 2.54
C GLU A 32 -0.56 13.43 2.91
N GLU A 33 0.41 14.01 3.62
CA GLU A 33 1.53 13.23 4.15
C GLU A 33 1.16 12.60 5.52
N PRO A 34 1.68 11.41 5.84
CA PRO A 34 2.63 10.63 5.03
C PRO A 34 1.99 9.51 4.19
N LEU A 35 0.66 9.39 4.17
CA LEU A 35 -0.05 8.40 3.34
C LEU A 35 -0.22 8.95 1.91
N VAL A 36 0.61 8.50 0.97
CA VAL A 36 0.65 9.11 -0.38
C VAL A 36 -0.28 8.42 -1.38
N SER A 37 -0.59 7.14 -1.17
CA SER A 37 -1.40 6.39 -2.12
C SER A 37 -2.08 5.18 -1.50
N ASP A 38 -3.16 4.72 -2.10
CA ASP A 38 -3.59 3.32 -2.02
C ASP A 38 -3.14 2.58 -3.27
N ILE A 39 -2.56 1.40 -3.08
CA ILE A 39 -2.11 0.53 -4.17
C ILE A 39 -2.80 -0.82 -4.05
N LEU A 40 -3.64 -1.15 -5.02
CA LEU A 40 -4.30 -2.46 -5.09
C LEU A 40 -3.40 -3.44 -5.83
N VAL A 41 -2.75 -4.33 -5.10
CA VAL A 41 -1.87 -5.39 -5.63
C VAL A 41 -2.59 -6.73 -5.57
N THR A 42 -2.60 -7.47 -6.68
CA THR A 42 -3.33 -8.74 -6.79
C THR A 42 -2.51 -9.87 -7.38
N THR A 43 -2.95 -11.11 -7.14
CA THR A 43 -2.36 -12.32 -7.73
C THR A 43 -3.45 -13.27 -8.22
N GLY A 44 -3.08 -14.24 -9.06
CA GLY A 44 -3.98 -15.32 -9.51
C GLY A 44 -5.15 -14.79 -10.35
N ASP A 45 -6.35 -15.28 -10.10
CA ASP A 45 -7.59 -14.91 -10.79
C ASP A 45 -7.96 -13.42 -10.60
N TYR A 46 -7.45 -12.76 -9.55
CA TYR A 46 -7.60 -11.32 -9.39
C TYR A 46 -6.66 -10.50 -10.29
N SER A 47 -5.64 -11.13 -10.85
CA SER A 47 -4.77 -10.57 -11.89
C SER A 47 -5.29 -10.81 -13.31
N ASP A 48 -6.40 -11.53 -13.49
CA ASP A 48 -6.95 -11.77 -14.81
C ASP A 48 -7.50 -10.45 -15.42
N PRO A 49 -7.14 -10.08 -16.66
CA PRO A 49 -7.75 -8.96 -17.39
C PRO A 49 -9.28 -9.03 -17.54
N GLU A 50 -9.87 -10.22 -17.52
CA GLU A 50 -11.33 -10.41 -17.53
C GLU A 50 -11.98 -10.22 -16.14
N CYS A 51 -11.19 -10.25 -15.07
CA CYS A 51 -11.63 -9.90 -13.72
C CYS A 51 -11.69 -8.37 -13.60
N GLU A 52 -12.91 -7.82 -13.56
CA GLU A 52 -13.11 -6.39 -13.37
C GLU A 52 -12.78 -6.02 -11.93
N MET A 53 -11.84 -5.10 -11.74
CA MET A 53 -11.42 -4.61 -10.43
C MET A 53 -11.25 -3.11 -10.45
N GLY A 54 -11.38 -2.51 -9.28
CA GLY A 54 -11.08 -1.11 -9.11
C GLY A 54 -11.17 -0.68 -7.67
N GLN A 55 -11.03 0.63 -7.49
CA GLN A 55 -10.97 1.28 -6.20
C GLN A 55 -11.75 2.58 -6.21
N THR A 56 -12.38 2.92 -5.09
CA THR A 56 -13.07 4.19 -4.88
C THR A 56 -12.74 4.68 -3.47
N GLY A 57 -11.79 5.62 -3.38
CA GLY A 57 -11.12 5.93 -2.11
C GLY A 57 -10.44 4.67 -1.54
N HIS A 58 -10.53 4.44 -0.23
CA HIS A 58 -9.95 3.26 0.43
C HIS A 58 -10.69 1.93 0.19
N ARG A 59 -11.73 1.89 -0.65
CA ARG A 59 -12.55 0.69 -0.87
C ARG A 59 -12.28 0.11 -2.24
N TYR A 60 -11.76 -1.11 -2.26
CA TYR A 60 -11.66 -1.90 -3.48
C TYR A 60 -12.96 -2.67 -3.76
N TRP A 61 -13.15 -3.02 -5.03
CA TRP A 61 -14.26 -3.85 -5.49
C TRP A 61 -13.79 -4.75 -6.63
N TRP A 62 -14.50 -5.85 -6.84
CA TRP A 62 -14.25 -6.77 -7.93
C TRP A 62 -15.55 -7.39 -8.45
N GLN A 63 -15.56 -7.79 -9.72
CA GLN A 63 -16.68 -8.43 -10.39
C GLN A 63 -16.18 -9.42 -11.44
N GLY A 64 -16.82 -10.60 -11.50
CA GLY A 64 -16.48 -11.63 -12.49
C GLY A 64 -15.23 -12.46 -12.15
N CYS A 65 -14.59 -12.21 -11.01
CA CYS A 65 -13.41 -12.93 -10.55
C CYS A 65 -13.80 -14.19 -9.78
N ASN A 66 -12.96 -15.21 -9.83
CA ASN A 66 -13.09 -16.41 -9.01
C ASN A 66 -12.18 -16.29 -7.77
N PRO A 67 -12.73 -16.14 -6.56
CA PRO A 67 -11.96 -15.79 -5.37
C PRO A 67 -11.13 -16.94 -4.78
N GLU A 68 -11.18 -18.13 -5.36
CA GLU A 68 -10.53 -19.32 -4.81
C GLU A 68 -9.03 -19.39 -5.13
N GLU A 69 -8.54 -18.66 -6.15
CA GLU A 69 -7.15 -18.69 -6.60
C GLU A 69 -6.58 -17.27 -6.70
N GLY A 70 -6.08 -16.70 -5.60
CA GLY A 70 -5.39 -15.41 -5.64
C GLY A 70 -5.47 -14.63 -4.35
N THR A 71 -4.82 -13.46 -4.33
CA THR A 71 -4.85 -12.52 -3.21
C THR A 71 -5.17 -11.11 -3.69
N ILE A 72 -5.75 -10.31 -2.80
CA ILE A 72 -5.92 -8.87 -2.96
C ILE A 72 -5.28 -8.20 -1.74
N HIS A 73 -4.40 -7.24 -1.99
CA HIS A 73 -3.83 -6.37 -0.98
C HIS A 73 -4.10 -4.93 -1.37
N ASN A 74 -4.86 -4.19 -0.55
CA ASN A 74 -5.02 -2.75 -0.70
C ASN A 74 -4.05 -2.07 0.24
N ILE A 75 -2.90 -1.65 -0.28
CA ILE A 75 -1.78 -1.15 0.52
C ILE A 75 -1.94 0.36 0.68
N HIS A 76 -2.09 0.84 1.92
CA HIS A 76 -1.94 2.25 2.22
C HIS A 76 -0.45 2.58 2.29
N ALA A 77 0.04 3.26 1.26
CA ALA A 77 1.46 3.48 1.01
C ALA A 77 2.00 4.67 1.82
N VAL A 78 2.98 4.40 2.67
CA VAL A 78 3.76 5.40 3.39
C VAL A 78 5.23 5.27 2.96
N PRO A 79 5.74 6.14 2.06
CA PRO A 79 7.12 6.08 1.59
C PRO A 79 8.12 6.42 2.71
N THR A 80 9.22 5.69 2.78
CA THR A 80 10.32 6.02 3.72
C THR A 80 11.25 7.13 3.24
N SER A 81 11.21 7.46 1.95
CA SER A 81 12.06 8.47 1.33
C SER A 81 11.41 9.08 0.09
N PRO A 82 11.88 10.26 -0.36
CA PRO A 82 11.44 10.86 -1.62
C PRO A 82 11.65 9.95 -2.84
N ASP A 83 12.71 9.13 -2.85
CA ASP A 83 12.95 8.20 -3.96
C ASP A 83 11.86 7.11 -4.02
N ILE A 84 11.43 6.58 -2.86
CA ILE A 84 10.33 5.61 -2.80
C ILE A 84 8.99 6.28 -3.16
N ASP A 85 8.79 7.53 -2.74
CA ASP A 85 7.60 8.30 -3.08
C ASP A 85 7.49 8.52 -4.61
N ASP A 86 8.58 8.94 -5.25
CA ASP A 86 8.67 9.05 -6.71
C ASP A 86 8.35 7.72 -7.39
N MET A 87 8.89 6.60 -6.87
CA MET A 87 8.62 5.26 -7.41
C MET A 87 7.13 4.90 -7.32
N VAL A 88 6.49 5.14 -6.18
CA VAL A 88 5.04 4.94 -6.00
C VAL A 88 4.24 5.78 -7.00
N HIS A 89 4.64 7.02 -7.25
CA HIS A 89 3.99 7.92 -8.21
C HIS A 89 4.22 7.56 -9.68
N THR A 90 5.21 6.71 -9.99
CA THR A 90 5.47 6.23 -11.36
C THR A 90 4.82 4.91 -11.71
N LEU A 91 4.21 4.23 -10.72
CA LEU A 91 3.48 2.98 -10.94
C LEU A 91 2.32 3.17 -11.92
N ASN A 92 2.10 2.15 -12.73
CA ASN A 92 1.00 2.05 -13.68
C ASN A 92 0.14 0.84 -13.34
N ILE A 93 -1.13 0.94 -13.74
CA ILE A 93 -2.01 -0.24 -13.74
C ILE A 93 -1.37 -1.28 -14.67
N TRP A 94 -1.29 -2.52 -14.19
CA TRP A 94 -0.64 -3.69 -14.79
C TRP A 94 0.87 -3.79 -14.64
N ASP A 95 1.50 -2.92 -13.85
CA ASP A 95 2.86 -3.17 -13.42
C ASP A 95 2.88 -4.37 -12.47
N GLU A 96 3.74 -5.37 -12.75
CA GLU A 96 4.05 -6.43 -11.81
C GLU A 96 5.10 -5.89 -10.82
N VAL A 97 4.79 -5.95 -9.52
CA VAL A 97 5.59 -5.29 -8.47
C VAL A 97 5.96 -6.23 -7.34
N SER A 98 7.04 -5.89 -6.65
CA SER A 98 7.35 -6.35 -5.29
C SER A 98 7.49 -5.13 -4.38
N ILE A 99 6.61 -5.00 -3.40
CA ILE A 99 6.58 -3.90 -2.42
C ILE A 99 6.98 -4.47 -1.06
N VAL A 100 8.01 -3.87 -0.45
CA VAL A 100 8.63 -4.35 0.79
C VAL A 100 8.59 -3.26 1.85
N GLY A 101 8.17 -3.61 3.06
CA GLY A 101 8.09 -2.64 4.15
C GLY A 101 7.73 -3.24 5.50
N TYR A 102 7.32 -2.37 6.41
CA TYR A 102 6.86 -2.73 7.74
C TYR A 102 5.40 -2.30 7.94
N GLU A 103 4.57 -3.18 8.50
CA GLU A 103 3.18 -2.84 8.81
C GLU A 103 3.12 -1.74 9.88
N VAL A 104 2.32 -0.72 9.60
CA VAL A 104 2.12 0.46 10.43
C VAL A 104 0.90 0.24 11.31
N ASP A 105 1.06 0.41 12.62
CA ASP A 105 -0.04 0.43 13.59
C ASP A 105 -0.61 1.84 13.74
N THR A 106 0.27 2.84 13.93
CA THR A 106 -0.12 4.23 14.19
C THR A 106 0.87 5.22 13.59
N ILE A 107 0.37 6.36 13.13
CA ILE A 107 1.15 7.54 12.74
C ILE A 107 0.74 8.67 13.70
N ASN A 108 1.68 9.18 14.49
CA ASN A 108 1.46 10.27 15.43
C ASN A 108 2.07 11.55 14.88
N TYR A 109 1.26 12.60 14.73
CA TYR A 109 1.69 13.90 14.21
C TYR A 109 2.11 14.84 15.34
N ASP A 110 2.98 15.81 15.03
CA ASP A 110 3.50 16.79 15.99
C ASP A 110 2.41 17.69 16.62
N ASP A 111 1.27 17.86 15.95
CA ASP A 111 0.13 18.60 16.48
C ASP A 111 -0.69 17.81 17.52
N GLY A 112 -0.29 16.56 17.79
CA GLY A 112 -0.93 15.64 18.73
C GLY A 112 -2.10 14.85 18.13
N SER A 113 -2.42 15.03 16.85
CA SER A 113 -3.33 14.15 16.13
C SER A 113 -2.64 12.84 15.76
N TRP A 114 -3.44 11.83 15.41
CA TRP A 114 -2.91 10.53 15.01
C TRP A 114 -3.83 9.84 14.00
N TRP A 115 -3.23 8.93 13.24
CA TRP A 115 -3.90 7.99 12.33
C TRP A 115 -3.58 6.56 12.77
N THR A 116 -4.54 5.63 12.73
CA THR A 116 -4.31 4.21 13.07
C THR A 116 -4.81 3.30 11.98
N ASP A 117 -4.09 2.20 11.79
CA ASP A 117 -4.55 1.12 10.95
C ASP A 117 -5.73 0.40 11.60
N ALA A 118 -6.82 0.27 10.85
CA ALA A 118 -8.04 -0.39 11.31
C ALA A 118 -8.16 -1.83 10.76
N GLY A 119 -7.02 -2.48 10.48
CA GLY A 119 -6.92 -3.73 9.76
C GLY A 119 -6.86 -3.54 8.24
N CYS A 120 -6.24 -2.46 7.77
CA CYS A 120 -6.21 -2.03 6.38
C CYS A 120 -4.77 -1.93 5.84
N ASN A 121 -3.94 -2.98 5.95
CA ASN A 121 -2.66 -3.15 5.23
C ASN A 121 -1.86 -1.83 4.98
N THR A 122 -1.54 -1.09 6.04
CA THR A 122 -0.76 0.14 5.92
C THR A 122 0.72 -0.16 6.02
N LEU A 123 1.48 0.25 5.01
CA LEU A 123 2.85 -0.20 4.85
C LEU A 123 3.81 0.99 4.79
N LEU A 124 4.79 0.99 5.70
CA LEU A 124 5.98 1.84 5.60
C LEU A 124 6.93 1.23 4.57
N ILE A 125 6.87 1.73 3.34
CA ILE A 125 7.56 1.16 2.17
C ILE A 125 9.04 1.53 2.20
N THR A 126 9.88 0.49 2.26
CA THR A 126 11.34 0.59 2.27
C THR A 126 11.97 0.26 0.92
N ASP A 127 11.30 -0.56 0.12
CA ASP A 127 11.76 -0.94 -1.20
C ASP A 127 10.57 -1.23 -2.10
N LEU A 128 10.71 -0.90 -3.38
CA LEU A 128 9.72 -1.12 -4.42
C LEU A 128 10.46 -1.51 -5.69
N CYS A 129 10.05 -2.58 -6.36
CA CYS A 129 10.65 -3.00 -7.62
C CYS A 129 9.57 -3.39 -8.63
N LEU A 130 9.78 -3.01 -9.89
CA LEU A 130 9.08 -3.58 -11.04
C LEU A 130 9.73 -4.93 -11.40
N LEU A 131 8.93 -5.93 -11.75
CA LEU A 131 9.37 -7.28 -12.08
C LEU A 131 9.45 -7.55 -13.59
#